data_AF-A0A7Y7QDB1-F1
#
_entry.id   AF-A0A7Y7QDB1-F1
#
_cell.length_a   1.000
_cell.length_b   1.000
_cell.length_c   1.000
_cell.angle_alpha   90.00
_cell.angle_beta   90.00
_cell.angle_gamma   90.00
#
_symmetry.space_group_name_H-M   'P 1'
#
loop_
_entity.id
_entity.type
_entity.pdbx_description
1 polymer ?
#
loop_
_entity_poly.entity_id
_entity_poly.type
_entity_poly.pdbx_seq_one_letter_code
_entity_poly.pdbx_strand_id
1 'polypeptide(L)'
;MQYQNVSVGQLIRRVSRFTVEIAIDGVTTSVHMNNTGRNKEILVPGSLASVRYVDHPNRKTHYDLLAVKRQNRWINIDSLAPNHVARECLEAGTMKLPGLSLPYAVRPETTWRDSRLDFAGTAADGQSWFVETKGVTLANQTLAAFPDAPTTRALKHVHTLTMAQAAGYQAFLVFIVQLPNIQQMTIYRERFPELVTAITTAKQNGVRVLAYDTMTGPDFITFGQTILFDEHLPFTEMNLTSL
;
A
#
# COMPACT_ATOMS: atom_id res chain seq x y z
N MET A 1 2.04 -1.15 -13.29
CA MET A 1 0.76 -0.52 -13.62
C MET A 1 0.97 0.88 -14.19
N GLN A 2 0.33 1.18 -15.33
CA GLN A 2 0.30 2.52 -15.96
C GLN A 2 -1.13 3.07 -15.91
N TYR A 3 -1.31 4.30 -15.43
CA TYR A 3 -2.59 5.00 -15.44
C TYR A 3 -2.79 5.73 -16.78
N GLN A 4 -4.03 5.80 -17.24
CA GLN A 4 -4.44 6.52 -18.45
C GLN A 4 -5.21 7.79 -18.09
N ASN A 5 -5.32 8.74 -19.02
CA ASN A 5 -6.06 10.00 -18.85
C ASN A 5 -5.61 10.80 -17.63
N VAL A 6 -4.30 10.95 -17.46
CA VAL A 6 -3.70 11.60 -16.29
C VAL A 6 -3.42 13.07 -16.57
N SER A 7 -3.84 13.92 -15.63
CA SER A 7 -3.47 15.34 -15.57
C SER A 7 -2.78 15.64 -14.25
N VAL A 8 -1.94 16.68 -14.22
CA VAL A 8 -1.29 17.18 -13.00
C VAL A 8 -1.85 18.56 -12.68
N GLY A 9 -2.25 18.76 -11.42
CA GLY A 9 -2.71 20.03 -10.89
C GLY A 9 -2.06 20.38 -9.56
N GLN A 10 -2.49 21.49 -8.96
CA GLN A 10 -2.04 21.90 -7.63
C GLN A 10 -3.09 21.57 -6.59
N LEU A 11 -2.69 20.85 -5.53
CA LEU A 11 -3.56 20.57 -4.41
C LEU A 11 -3.91 21.87 -3.68
N ILE A 12 -5.20 22.19 -3.60
CA ILE A 12 -5.68 23.37 -2.89
C ILE A 12 -5.90 23.02 -1.42
N ARG A 13 -6.73 22.01 -1.15
CA ARG A 13 -7.07 21.56 0.21
C ARG A 13 -7.72 20.18 0.22
N ARG A 14 -7.65 19.52 1.37
CA ARG A 14 -8.50 18.36 1.69
C ARG A 14 -9.85 18.86 2.20
N VAL A 15 -10.94 18.49 1.51
CA VAL A 15 -12.31 18.90 1.87
C VAL A 15 -12.94 17.90 2.85
N SER A 16 -12.72 16.61 2.62
CA SER A 16 -13.27 15.54 3.45
C SER A 16 -12.36 14.32 3.46
N ARG A 17 -12.81 13.23 4.11
CA ARG A 17 -12.11 11.95 4.05
C ARG A 17 -11.98 11.37 2.64
N PHE A 18 -12.86 11.76 1.70
CA PHE A 18 -12.94 11.20 0.33
C PHE A 18 -12.84 12.24 -0.79
N THR A 19 -12.56 13.50 -0.46
CA THR A 19 -12.59 14.59 -1.42
C THR A 19 -11.49 15.60 -1.15
N VAL A 20 -10.78 15.96 -2.21
CA VAL A 20 -9.83 17.08 -2.23
C VAL A 20 -10.24 18.06 -3.33
N GLU A 21 -9.78 19.30 -3.23
CA GLU A 21 -9.84 20.27 -4.32
C GLU A 21 -8.47 20.43 -4.93
N ILE A 22 -8.40 20.36 -6.26
CA ILE A 22 -7.18 20.49 -7.05
C ILE A 22 -7.43 21.52 -8.15
N ALA A 23 -6.52 22.46 -8.33
CA ALA A 23 -6.50 23.34 -9.49
C ALA A 23 -5.90 22.58 -10.69
N ILE A 24 -6.75 22.20 -11.64
CA ILE A 24 -6.37 21.52 -12.90
C ILE A 24 -6.59 22.54 -14.01
N ASP A 25 -5.55 22.88 -14.78
CA ASP A 25 -5.61 23.90 -15.84
C ASP A 25 -6.21 25.25 -15.36
N GLY A 26 -5.90 25.62 -14.11
CA GLY A 26 -6.42 26.84 -13.47
C GLY A 26 -7.84 26.74 -12.91
N VAL A 27 -8.54 25.61 -13.09
CA VAL A 27 -9.90 25.39 -12.61
C VAL A 27 -9.90 24.56 -11.33
N THR A 28 -10.50 25.10 -10.27
CA THR A 28 -10.73 24.38 -9.01
C THR A 28 -11.70 23.23 -9.24
N THR A 29 -11.20 22.01 -9.12
CA THR A 29 -11.94 20.78 -9.41
C THR A 29 -12.03 19.90 -8.17
N SER A 30 -13.23 19.38 -7.89
CA SER A 30 -13.44 18.37 -6.85
C SER A 30 -12.99 16.98 -7.32
N VAL A 31 -12.08 16.37 -6.58
CA VAL A 31 -11.43 15.10 -6.92
C VAL A 31 -11.69 14.08 -5.82
N HIS A 32 -12.05 12.86 -6.21
CA HIS A 32 -12.22 11.75 -5.27
C HIS A 32 -10.86 11.22 -4.79
N MET A 33 -10.79 10.85 -3.51
CA MET A 33 -9.65 10.19 -2.91
C MET A 33 -10.14 8.91 -2.22
N ASN A 34 -9.64 7.76 -2.67
CA ASN A 34 -10.00 6.44 -2.13
C ASN A 34 -9.13 5.99 -0.94
N ASN A 35 -8.19 6.84 -0.52
CA ASN A 35 -7.31 6.62 0.62
C ASN A 35 -7.83 7.36 1.85
N THR A 36 -8.33 6.60 2.83
CA THR A 36 -8.89 7.15 4.08
C THR A 36 -7.84 7.47 5.14
N GLY A 37 -6.56 7.31 4.81
CA GLY A 37 -5.44 7.60 5.66
C GLY A 37 -5.40 9.04 6.19
N ARG A 38 -4.52 9.26 7.16
CA ARG A 38 -4.33 10.60 7.73
C ARG A 38 -3.75 11.55 6.69
N ASN A 39 -2.81 11.08 5.88
CA ASN A 39 -2.24 11.77 4.73
C ASN A 39 -1.85 13.23 5.02
N LYS A 40 -1.45 13.58 6.25
CA LYS A 40 -1.25 14.98 6.67
C LYS A 40 0.02 15.56 6.06
N GLU A 41 1.05 14.74 6.02
CA GLU A 41 2.36 14.97 5.43
C GLU A 41 2.35 14.88 3.89
N ILE A 42 1.29 14.29 3.34
CA ILE A 42 1.08 14.10 1.90
C ILE A 42 0.20 15.21 1.32
N LEU A 43 -0.96 15.48 1.92
CA LEU A 43 -1.98 16.41 1.41
C LEU A 43 -1.72 17.85 1.86
N VAL A 44 -0.54 18.37 1.55
CA VAL A 44 -0.15 19.75 1.87
C VAL A 44 -0.52 20.68 0.71
N PRO A 45 -1.29 21.76 0.97
CA PRO A 45 -1.64 22.77 -0.04
C PRO A 45 -0.43 23.25 -0.86
N GLY A 46 -0.64 23.50 -2.15
CA GLY A 46 0.39 23.87 -3.12
C GLY A 46 1.19 22.70 -3.70
N SER A 47 1.09 21.49 -3.14
CA SER A 47 1.78 20.32 -3.69
C SER A 47 1.21 19.93 -5.06
N LEU A 48 2.07 19.47 -5.97
CA LEU A 48 1.60 18.90 -7.23
C LEU A 48 0.85 17.59 -6.95
N ALA A 49 -0.30 17.41 -7.58
CA ALA A 49 -1.14 16.25 -7.46
C ALA A 49 -1.52 15.75 -8.85
N SER A 50 -1.37 14.45 -9.08
CA SER A 50 -1.80 13.79 -10.31
C SER A 50 -3.18 13.19 -10.13
N VAL A 51 -4.00 13.32 -11.15
CA VAL A 51 -5.38 12.86 -11.15
C VAL A 51 -5.68 12.12 -12.44
N ARG A 52 -6.57 11.13 -12.38
CA ARG A 52 -7.10 10.46 -13.56
C ARG A 52 -8.52 10.89 -13.82
N TYR A 53 -8.82 11.27 -15.05
CA TYR A 53 -10.19 11.48 -15.49
C TYR A 53 -10.93 10.14 -15.59
N VAL A 54 -12.14 10.09 -15.03
CA VAL A 54 -13.04 8.94 -15.08
C VAL A 54 -14.40 9.41 -15.58
N ASP A 55 -14.72 9.01 -16.81
CA ASP A 55 -16.02 9.25 -17.41
C ASP A 55 -16.99 8.14 -17.00
N HIS A 56 -17.82 8.41 -16.00
CA HIS A 56 -18.86 7.48 -15.59
C HIS A 56 -20.10 8.25 -15.11
N PRO A 57 -21.28 7.99 -15.70
CA PRO A 57 -22.46 8.84 -15.54
C PRO A 57 -22.96 8.96 -14.10
N ASN A 58 -22.75 7.93 -13.27
CA ASN A 58 -23.20 7.91 -11.87
C ASN A 58 -22.20 8.53 -10.88
N ARG A 59 -21.06 9.05 -11.34
CA ARG A 59 -20.04 9.60 -10.44
C ARG A 59 -20.34 11.05 -10.08
N LYS A 60 -20.15 11.38 -8.80
CA LYS A 60 -20.20 12.77 -8.30
C LYS A 60 -18.97 13.59 -8.69
N THR A 61 -17.84 12.94 -8.93
CA THR A 61 -16.57 13.56 -9.33
C THR A 61 -16.03 12.86 -10.57
N HIS A 62 -15.49 13.62 -11.51
CA HIS A 62 -14.91 13.08 -12.75
C HIS A 62 -13.43 12.74 -12.61
N TYR A 63 -12.85 12.85 -11.41
CA TYR A 63 -11.42 12.63 -11.20
C TYR A 63 -11.16 11.79 -9.95
N ASP A 64 -10.17 10.91 -10.04
CA ASP A 64 -9.54 10.22 -8.91
C ASP A 64 -8.14 10.77 -8.66
N LEU A 65 -7.80 11.03 -7.41
CA LEU A 65 -6.45 11.40 -6.99
C LEU A 65 -5.56 10.15 -7.02
N LEU A 66 -4.47 10.21 -7.78
CA LEU A 66 -3.53 9.09 -7.96
C LEU A 66 -2.30 9.22 -7.08
N ALA A 67 -1.59 10.34 -7.19
CA ALA A 67 -0.34 10.57 -6.49
C ALA A 67 -0.12 12.04 -6.14
N VAL A 68 0.63 12.31 -5.08
CA VAL A 68 1.01 13.67 -4.66
C VAL A 68 2.53 13.78 -4.59
N LYS A 69 3.09 14.87 -5.12
CA LYS A 69 4.53 15.11 -5.13
C LYS A 69 4.94 15.77 -3.81
N ARG A 70 5.80 15.11 -3.04
CA ARG A 70 6.39 15.61 -1.78
C ARG A 70 7.89 15.34 -1.77
N GLN A 71 8.69 16.32 -1.34
CA GLN A 71 10.15 16.18 -1.27
C GLN A 71 10.77 15.60 -2.56
N ASN A 72 10.30 16.08 -3.72
CA ASN A 72 10.70 15.60 -5.05
C ASN A 72 10.38 14.13 -5.37
N ARG A 73 9.51 13.48 -4.60
CA ARG A 73 9.02 12.11 -4.81
C ARG A 73 7.53 12.11 -5.08
N TRP A 74 7.07 11.27 -6.01
CA TRP A 74 5.64 11.01 -6.16
C TRP A 74 5.23 9.94 -5.15
N ILE A 75 4.25 10.24 -4.32
CA ILE A 75 3.65 9.25 -3.42
C ILE A 75 2.35 8.82 -4.05
N ASN A 76 2.28 7.58 -4.54
CA ASN A 76 1.03 7.02 -5.05
C ASN A 76 0.12 6.76 -3.85
N ILE A 77 -1.05 7.38 -3.84
CA ILE A 77 -2.02 7.24 -2.76
C ILE A 77 -3.22 6.38 -3.14
N ASP A 78 -3.31 5.92 -4.39
CA ASP A 78 -4.37 5.01 -4.83
C ASP A 78 -4.33 3.72 -3.98
N SER A 79 -5.36 3.53 -3.16
CA SER A 79 -5.43 2.40 -2.23
C SER A 79 -5.64 1.06 -2.91
N LEU A 80 -5.99 1.04 -4.21
CA LEU A 80 -6.17 -0.17 -5.01
C LEU A 80 -4.87 -0.63 -5.68
N ALA A 81 -3.89 0.26 -5.81
CA ALA A 81 -2.65 0.00 -6.53
C ALA A 81 -1.80 -1.14 -5.92
N PRO A 82 -1.64 -1.28 -4.59
CA PRO A 82 -0.87 -2.37 -4.00
C PRO A 82 -1.35 -3.76 -4.43
N ASN A 83 -2.65 -4.01 -4.38
CA ASN A 83 -3.24 -5.28 -4.78
C ASN A 83 -3.03 -5.52 -6.28
N HIS A 84 -3.22 -4.49 -7.12
CA HIS A 84 -2.99 -4.63 -8.56
C HIS A 84 -1.53 -5.00 -8.88
N VAL A 85 -0.57 -4.27 -8.30
CA VAL A 85 0.86 -4.51 -8.50
C VAL A 85 1.25 -5.90 -7.99
N ALA A 86 0.79 -6.28 -6.80
CA ALA A 86 1.08 -7.59 -6.23
C ALA A 86 0.51 -8.72 -7.09
N ARG A 87 -0.73 -8.59 -7.57
CA ARG A 87 -1.35 -9.56 -8.46
C ARG A 87 -0.53 -9.77 -9.73
N GLU A 88 -0.22 -8.69 -10.45
CA GLU A 88 0.58 -8.76 -11.68
C GLU A 88 1.92 -9.48 -11.42
N CYS A 89 2.58 -9.16 -10.29
CA CYS A 89 3.89 -9.73 -9.97
C CYS A 89 3.83 -11.18 -9.49
N LEU A 90 2.77 -11.58 -8.80
CA LEU A 90 2.52 -12.97 -8.40
C LEU A 90 2.22 -13.83 -9.63
N GLU A 91 1.34 -13.37 -10.52
CA GLU A 91 0.98 -14.07 -11.76
C GLU A 91 2.18 -14.19 -12.72
N ALA A 92 3.00 -13.14 -12.84
CA ALA A 92 4.23 -13.15 -13.64
C ALA A 92 5.42 -13.86 -12.97
N GLY A 93 5.31 -14.18 -11.67
CA GLY A 93 6.39 -14.78 -10.89
C GLY A 93 7.60 -13.86 -10.66
N THR A 94 7.44 -12.55 -10.81
CA THR A 94 8.48 -11.55 -10.49
C THR A 94 8.54 -11.28 -8.98
N MET A 95 7.40 -11.33 -8.29
CA MET A 95 7.36 -11.38 -6.82
C MET A 95 7.59 -12.82 -6.36
N LYS A 96 8.79 -13.12 -5.86
CA LYS A 96 9.09 -14.44 -5.30
C LYS A 96 8.54 -14.55 -3.89
N LEU A 97 7.76 -15.59 -3.63
CA LEU A 97 7.39 -16.01 -2.29
C LEU A 97 8.44 -17.01 -1.81
N PRO A 98 9.29 -16.66 -0.81
CA PRO A 98 10.34 -17.55 -0.36
C PRO A 98 9.79 -18.93 0.01
N GLY A 99 10.51 -20.00 -0.34
CA GLY A 99 10.12 -21.37 -0.06
C GLY A 99 9.02 -21.94 -0.96
N LEU A 100 8.58 -21.22 -1.99
CA LEU A 100 7.58 -21.69 -2.96
C LEU A 100 8.12 -21.72 -4.38
N SER A 101 7.83 -22.81 -5.09
CA SER A 101 8.21 -22.99 -6.49
C SER A 101 7.26 -22.28 -7.47
N LEU A 102 7.81 -21.69 -8.52
CA LEU A 102 7.05 -21.08 -9.62
C LEU A 102 6.67 -22.10 -10.70
N PRO A 103 5.63 -21.84 -11.52
CA PRO A 103 4.73 -20.69 -11.45
C PRO A 103 3.70 -20.81 -10.31
N TYR A 104 3.03 -19.71 -9.99
CA TYR A 104 1.95 -19.69 -9.02
C TYR A 104 0.58 -19.70 -9.72
N ALA A 105 -0.34 -20.54 -9.26
CA ALA A 105 -1.76 -20.38 -9.56
C ALA A 105 -2.34 -19.37 -8.56
N VAL A 106 -2.72 -18.19 -9.03
CA VAL A 106 -3.16 -17.06 -8.18
C VAL A 106 -4.68 -16.92 -8.22
N ARG A 107 -5.31 -16.78 -7.04
CA ARG A 107 -6.74 -16.54 -6.90
C ARG A 107 -6.98 -15.35 -5.97
N PRO A 108 -7.43 -14.19 -6.51
CA PRO A 108 -7.64 -13.00 -5.71
C PRO A 108 -8.88 -13.13 -4.81
N GLU A 109 -8.97 -12.26 -3.81
CA GLU A 109 -10.18 -12.01 -3.01
C GLU A 109 -10.75 -13.27 -2.34
N THR A 110 -9.88 -14.08 -1.75
CA THR A 110 -10.25 -15.39 -1.20
C THR A 110 -10.72 -15.28 0.25
N THR A 111 -11.95 -15.73 0.51
CA THR A 111 -12.44 -15.92 1.87
C THR A 111 -11.82 -17.15 2.52
N TRP A 112 -11.26 -16.98 3.72
CA TRP A 112 -10.84 -18.05 4.59
C TRP A 112 -11.24 -17.73 6.03
N ARG A 113 -12.06 -18.60 6.63
CA ARG A 113 -12.76 -18.33 7.89
C ARG A 113 -13.58 -17.04 7.81
N ASP A 114 -13.37 -16.11 8.74
CA ASP A 114 -14.10 -14.85 8.87
C ASP A 114 -13.38 -13.66 8.19
N SER A 115 -12.33 -13.92 7.41
CA SER A 115 -11.52 -12.93 6.72
C SER A 115 -11.53 -13.16 5.21
N ARG A 116 -11.35 -12.08 4.46
CA ARG A 116 -11.12 -12.10 3.02
C ARG A 116 -9.70 -11.60 2.79
N LEU A 117 -8.82 -12.54 2.44
CA LEU A 117 -7.42 -12.30 2.15
C LEU A 117 -7.27 -11.87 0.68
N ASP A 118 -6.28 -11.02 0.42
CA ASP A 118 -6.09 -10.45 -0.92
C ASP A 118 -5.81 -11.52 -1.98
N PHE A 119 -4.97 -12.52 -1.66
CA PHE A 119 -4.65 -13.62 -2.58
C PHE A 119 -4.52 -14.97 -1.87
N ALA A 120 -4.94 -16.02 -2.57
CA ALA A 120 -4.62 -17.41 -2.28
C ALA A 120 -4.04 -18.07 -3.53
N GLY A 121 -3.36 -19.20 -3.37
CA GLY A 121 -2.89 -19.93 -4.52
C GLY A 121 -2.21 -21.25 -4.21
N THR A 122 -1.69 -21.86 -5.25
CA THR A 122 -0.83 -23.05 -5.17
C THR A 122 0.47 -22.79 -5.92
N ALA A 123 1.57 -23.25 -5.35
CA ALA A 123 2.89 -23.26 -5.99
C ALA A 123 3.03 -24.49 -6.89
N ALA A 124 4.05 -24.51 -7.75
CA ALA A 124 4.29 -25.61 -8.67
C ALA A 124 4.62 -26.95 -7.96
N ASP A 125 5.10 -26.87 -6.72
CA ASP A 125 5.34 -28.02 -5.84
C ASP A 125 4.09 -28.46 -5.05
N GLY A 126 2.92 -27.87 -5.34
CA GLY A 126 1.64 -28.21 -4.73
C GLY A 126 1.37 -27.52 -3.39
N GLN A 127 2.28 -26.69 -2.88
CA GLN A 127 2.05 -25.99 -1.61
C GLN A 127 0.99 -24.90 -1.76
N SER A 128 -0.05 -24.96 -0.92
CA SER A 128 -1.06 -23.91 -0.82
C SER A 128 -0.55 -22.73 -0.02
N TRP A 129 -0.88 -21.51 -0.46
CA TRP A 129 -0.40 -20.29 0.15
C TRP A 129 -1.44 -19.18 0.20
N PHE A 130 -1.23 -18.23 1.10
CA PHE A 130 -1.99 -16.99 1.22
C PHE A 130 -1.05 -15.79 1.25
N VAL A 131 -1.43 -14.72 0.55
CA VAL A 131 -0.77 -13.40 0.61
C VAL A 131 -1.81 -12.37 1.00
N GLU A 132 -1.46 -11.57 2.01
CA GLU A 132 -2.17 -10.34 2.37
C GLU A 132 -1.26 -9.14 2.07
N THR A 133 -1.76 -8.18 1.31
CA THR A 133 -1.02 -6.99 0.93
C THR A 133 -1.38 -5.77 1.77
N LYS A 134 -0.41 -4.88 1.97
CA LYS A 134 -0.58 -3.62 2.70
C LYS A 134 0.12 -2.52 1.91
N GLY A 135 -0.64 -1.51 1.51
CA GLY A 135 -0.09 -0.27 0.96
C GLY A 135 0.58 0.56 2.04
N VAL A 136 1.76 1.11 1.75
CA VAL A 136 2.53 1.94 2.68
C VAL A 136 2.89 3.26 2.00
N THR A 137 2.40 4.37 2.56
CA THR A 137 2.65 5.73 2.06
C THR A 137 3.37 6.62 3.07
N LEU A 138 3.29 6.27 4.37
CA LEU A 138 3.96 7.00 5.44
C LEU A 138 5.46 6.71 5.40
N ALA A 139 6.25 7.78 5.31
CA ALA A 139 7.70 7.69 5.30
C ALA A 139 8.35 8.96 5.86
N ASN A 140 9.57 8.78 6.36
CA ASN A 140 10.48 9.86 6.70
C ASN A 140 11.85 9.51 6.11
N GLN A 141 12.37 10.38 5.24
CA GLN A 141 13.57 10.10 4.45
C GLN A 141 13.45 8.75 3.70
N THR A 142 14.35 7.80 3.95
CA THR A 142 14.42 6.48 3.30
C THR A 142 13.76 5.35 4.11
N LEU A 143 13.13 5.68 5.24
CA LEU A 143 12.42 4.74 6.11
C LEU A 143 10.91 4.91 5.94
N ALA A 144 10.23 3.84 5.52
CA ALA A 144 8.77 3.77 5.48
C ALA A 144 8.21 3.13 6.76
N ALA A 145 6.97 3.44 7.10
CA ALA A 145 6.30 2.82 8.25
C ALA A 145 4.82 2.57 8.02
N PHE A 146 4.32 1.49 8.64
CA PHE A 146 2.90 1.15 8.65
C PHE A 146 2.41 0.95 10.09
N PRO A 147 1.18 1.35 10.46
CA PRO A 147 0.20 2.05 9.65
C PRO A 147 0.29 3.57 9.86
N ASP A 148 -0.34 4.32 8.95
CA ASP A 148 -0.53 5.77 9.07
C ASP A 148 -1.68 6.14 10.06
N ALA A 149 -2.60 5.21 10.30
CA ALA A 149 -3.65 5.28 11.30
C ALA A 149 -3.92 3.91 11.94
N PRO A 150 -4.41 3.83 13.19
CA PRO A 150 -4.81 2.55 13.79
C PRO A 150 -5.79 1.77 12.90
N THR A 151 -5.57 0.46 12.73
CA THR A 151 -6.34 -0.38 11.80
C THR A 151 -6.60 -1.77 12.36
N THR A 152 -7.77 -1.95 12.98
CA THR A 152 -8.22 -3.25 13.50
C THR A 152 -8.37 -4.30 12.40
N ARG A 153 -8.64 -3.88 11.15
CA ARG A 153 -8.68 -4.76 9.99
C ARG A 153 -7.32 -5.38 9.69
N ALA A 154 -6.24 -4.58 9.69
CA ALA A 154 -4.90 -5.13 9.46
C ALA A 154 -4.50 -6.09 10.59
N LEU A 155 -4.82 -5.74 11.84
CA LEU A 155 -4.59 -6.62 12.99
C LEU A 155 -5.30 -7.98 12.83
N LYS A 156 -6.60 -7.95 12.48
CA LYS A 156 -7.38 -9.17 12.20
C LYS A 156 -6.74 -10.02 11.10
N HIS A 157 -6.26 -9.40 10.02
CA HIS A 157 -5.66 -10.14 8.91
C HIS A 157 -4.31 -10.77 9.31
N VAL A 158 -3.50 -10.11 10.14
CA VAL A 158 -2.27 -10.72 10.70
C VAL A 158 -2.60 -11.97 11.51
N HIS A 159 -3.61 -11.91 12.39
CA HIS A 159 -4.07 -13.11 13.12
C HIS A 159 -4.61 -14.20 12.19
N THR A 160 -5.30 -13.81 11.12
CA THR A 160 -5.78 -14.75 10.09
C THR A 160 -4.62 -15.47 9.42
N LEU A 161 -3.56 -14.76 9.03
CA LEU A 161 -2.35 -15.37 8.47
C LEU A 161 -1.68 -16.34 9.44
N THR A 162 -1.59 -15.99 10.73
CA THR A 162 -1.05 -16.89 11.77
C THR A 162 -1.87 -18.18 11.87
N MET A 163 -3.20 -18.07 11.85
CA MET A 163 -4.08 -19.24 11.85
C MET A 163 -3.92 -20.08 10.58
N ALA A 164 -3.74 -19.44 9.41
CA ALA A 164 -3.54 -20.13 8.14
C ALA A 164 -2.20 -20.89 8.14
N GLN A 165 -1.15 -20.28 8.66
CA GLN A 165 0.16 -20.90 8.83
C GLN A 165 0.06 -22.16 9.72
N ALA A 166 -0.64 -22.06 10.85
CA ALA A 166 -0.89 -23.20 11.73
C ALA A 166 -1.74 -24.31 11.09
N ALA A 167 -2.57 -23.97 10.09
CA ALA A 167 -3.38 -24.91 9.32
C ALA A 167 -2.63 -25.54 8.13
N GLY A 168 -1.32 -25.27 7.98
CA GLY A 168 -0.47 -25.88 6.95
C GLY A 168 -0.33 -25.09 5.65
N TYR A 169 -0.92 -23.89 5.56
CA TYR A 169 -0.70 -22.99 4.43
C TYR A 169 0.62 -22.23 4.60
N GLN A 170 1.30 -21.88 3.51
CA GLN A 170 2.35 -20.86 3.58
C GLN A 170 1.71 -19.47 3.60
N ALA A 171 1.93 -18.69 4.66
CA ALA A 171 1.28 -17.40 4.85
C ALA A 171 2.28 -16.23 4.72
N PHE A 172 1.91 -15.23 3.94
CA PHE A 172 2.74 -14.06 3.64
C PHE A 172 2.00 -12.76 3.94
N LEU A 173 2.65 -11.88 4.71
CA LEU A 173 2.27 -10.47 4.82
C LEU A 173 3.20 -9.65 3.93
N VAL A 174 2.65 -8.99 2.91
CA VAL A 174 3.42 -8.27 1.91
C VAL A 174 3.13 -6.78 2.01
N PHE A 175 4.16 -5.98 2.23
CA PHE A 175 4.07 -4.54 2.20
C PHE A 175 4.55 -4.01 0.84
N ILE A 176 3.73 -3.18 0.19
CA ILE A 176 4.06 -2.47 -1.04
C ILE A 176 4.21 -1.00 -0.70
N VAL A 177 5.45 -0.51 -0.74
CA VAL A 177 5.76 0.88 -0.43
C VAL A 177 5.52 1.74 -1.66
N GLN A 178 4.51 2.61 -1.60
CA GLN A 178 3.95 3.36 -2.73
C GLN A 178 4.69 4.69 -3.01
N LEU A 179 6.01 4.69 -2.82
CA LEU A 179 6.89 5.83 -3.09
C LEU A 179 8.33 5.35 -3.33
N PRO A 180 9.15 6.11 -4.07
CA PRO A 180 10.49 5.70 -4.44
C PRO A 180 11.52 6.06 -3.36
N ASN A 181 12.72 5.51 -3.51
CA ASN A 181 13.89 5.78 -2.67
C ASN A 181 13.68 5.38 -1.20
N ILE A 182 13.02 4.25 -0.97
CA ILE A 182 12.88 3.63 0.35
C ILE A 182 13.83 2.44 0.42
N GLN A 183 14.57 2.33 1.52
CA GLN A 183 15.57 1.29 1.71
C GLN A 183 15.12 0.25 2.75
N GLN A 184 14.29 0.69 3.69
CA GLN A 184 13.85 -0.12 4.82
C GLN A 184 12.44 0.30 5.22
N MET A 185 11.74 -0.60 5.88
CA MET A 185 10.46 -0.29 6.49
C MET A 185 10.28 -0.93 7.85
N THR A 186 9.45 -0.28 8.66
CA THR A 186 9.12 -0.71 10.02
C THR A 186 7.61 -0.62 10.26
N ILE A 187 7.19 -0.97 11.48
CA ILE A 187 5.83 -0.74 11.96
C ILE A 187 5.85 0.46 12.91
N TYR A 188 4.96 1.43 12.70
CA TYR A 188 4.90 2.62 13.55
C TYR A 188 4.26 2.30 14.90
N ARG A 189 5.09 1.83 15.83
CA ARG A 189 4.69 1.35 17.16
C ARG A 189 3.85 2.35 17.95
N GLU A 190 4.25 3.63 17.99
CA GLU A 190 3.51 4.66 18.73
C GLU A 190 2.11 4.90 18.16
N ARG A 191 1.90 4.60 16.87
CA ARG A 191 0.59 4.74 16.23
C ARG A 191 -0.31 3.57 16.55
N PHE A 192 0.21 2.35 16.52
CA PHE A 192 -0.58 1.15 16.81
C PHE A 192 0.27 0.02 17.41
N PRO A 193 0.49 0.04 18.74
CA PRO A 193 1.40 -0.90 19.41
C PRO A 193 1.01 -2.38 19.23
N GLU A 194 -0.29 -2.66 19.26
CA GLU A 194 -0.85 -4.02 19.13
C GLU A 194 -0.46 -4.69 17.82
N LEU A 195 -0.37 -3.93 16.71
CA LEU A 195 0.00 -4.48 15.42
C LEU A 195 1.44 -4.98 15.40
N VAL A 196 2.36 -4.28 16.07
CA VAL A 196 3.76 -4.72 16.15
C VAL A 196 3.82 -6.07 16.85
N THR A 197 3.16 -6.20 18.01
CA THR A 197 3.11 -7.44 18.78
C THR A 197 2.51 -8.58 17.96
N ALA A 198 1.44 -8.32 17.22
CA ALA A 198 0.81 -9.32 16.37
C ALA A 198 1.73 -9.77 15.22
N ILE A 199 2.45 -8.85 14.57
CA ILE A 199 3.39 -9.18 13.49
C ILE A 199 4.59 -9.97 14.03
N THR A 200 5.17 -9.56 15.16
CA THR A 200 6.26 -10.32 15.81
C THR A 200 5.82 -11.73 16.14
N THR A 201 4.62 -11.89 16.71
CA THR A 201 4.05 -13.21 17.02
C THR A 201 3.80 -14.02 15.75
N ALA A 202 3.27 -13.41 14.68
CA ALA A 202 3.03 -14.07 13.40
C ALA A 202 4.34 -14.60 12.79
N LYS A 203 5.42 -13.80 12.81
CA LYS A 203 6.76 -14.22 12.35
C LYS A 203 7.29 -15.41 13.15
N GLN A 204 7.16 -15.38 14.47
CA GLN A 204 7.54 -16.51 15.34
C GLN A 204 6.76 -17.80 15.03
N ASN A 205 5.53 -17.66 14.52
CA ASN A 205 4.69 -18.79 14.10
C ASN A 205 4.87 -19.17 12.61
N GLY A 206 5.85 -18.59 11.92
CA GLY A 206 6.22 -18.96 10.54
C GLY A 206 5.59 -18.12 9.44
N VAL A 207 4.76 -17.12 9.77
CA VAL A 207 4.26 -16.15 8.77
C VAL A 207 5.45 -15.34 8.25
N ARG A 208 5.63 -15.30 6.93
CA ARG A 208 6.73 -14.57 6.29
C ARG A 208 6.31 -13.14 5.99
N VAL A 209 7.11 -12.18 6.41
CA VAL A 209 6.85 -10.75 6.16
C VAL A 209 7.82 -10.27 5.09
N LEU A 210 7.26 -9.72 4.02
CA LEU A 210 8.01 -9.21 2.87
C LEU A 210 7.68 -7.73 2.68
N ALA A 211 8.67 -6.99 2.19
CA ALA A 211 8.54 -5.58 1.90
C ALA A 211 9.18 -5.30 0.54
N TYR A 212 8.49 -4.53 -0.28
CA TYR A 212 8.97 -4.14 -1.61
C TYR A 212 8.83 -2.64 -1.78
N ASP A 213 9.88 -2.03 -2.36
CA ASP A 213 9.76 -0.66 -2.86
C ASP A 213 9.04 -0.63 -4.20
N THR A 214 8.71 0.59 -4.63
CA THR A 214 8.18 0.84 -5.96
C THR A 214 8.80 2.09 -6.54
N MET A 215 8.86 2.13 -7.88
CA MET A 215 9.04 3.38 -8.59
C MET A 215 7.67 3.96 -8.90
N THR A 216 7.49 5.25 -8.63
CA THR A 216 6.22 5.95 -8.83
C THR A 216 6.43 7.25 -9.60
N GLY A 217 5.42 7.59 -10.40
CA GLY A 217 5.33 8.84 -11.12
C GLY A 217 3.93 9.45 -11.00
N PRO A 218 3.65 10.51 -11.76
CA PRO A 218 2.29 11.07 -11.82
C PRO A 218 1.28 10.08 -12.41
N ASP A 219 1.73 9.14 -13.24
CA ASP A 219 0.90 8.26 -14.05
C ASP A 219 1.33 6.80 -14.00
N PHE A 220 2.20 6.41 -13.07
CA PHE A 220 2.60 5.01 -12.91
C PHE A 220 2.97 4.61 -11.49
N ILE A 221 2.89 3.30 -11.26
CA ILE A 221 3.53 2.60 -10.15
C ILE A 221 4.08 1.28 -10.67
N THR A 222 5.37 1.06 -10.42
CA THR A 222 6.12 -0.08 -10.93
C THR A 222 6.76 -0.80 -9.75
N PHE A 223 6.57 -2.11 -9.70
CA PHE A 223 7.17 -2.98 -8.70
C PHE A 223 8.70 -2.86 -8.72
N GLY A 224 9.31 -2.74 -7.55
CA GLY A 224 10.75 -2.63 -7.40
C GLY A 224 11.38 -3.90 -6.83
N GLN A 225 12.29 -3.70 -5.88
CA GLN A 225 13.09 -4.72 -5.24
C GLN A 225 12.59 -4.99 -3.82
N THR A 226 13.03 -6.11 -3.24
CA THR A 226 12.85 -6.36 -1.81
C THR A 226 13.66 -5.36 -1.01
N ILE A 227 13.04 -4.79 0.02
CA ILE A 227 13.68 -3.91 1.00
C ILE A 227 13.70 -4.58 2.38
N LEU A 228 14.51 -4.08 3.30
CA LEU A 228 14.57 -4.61 4.66
C LEU A 228 13.25 -4.31 5.38
N PHE A 229 12.66 -5.34 5.98
CA PHE A 229 11.61 -5.19 6.98
C PHE A 229 12.20 -5.46 8.37
N ASP A 230 12.07 -4.49 9.27
CA ASP A 230 12.45 -4.64 10.68
C ASP A 230 11.44 -3.90 11.57
N GLU A 231 10.61 -4.66 12.29
CA GLU A 231 9.59 -4.14 13.20
C GLU A 231 10.13 -3.54 14.51
N HIS A 232 11.44 -3.58 14.73
CA HIS A 232 12.12 -3.01 15.89
C HIS A 232 12.72 -1.63 15.61
N LEU A 233 12.85 -1.22 14.34
CA LEU A 233 13.34 0.11 14.01
C LEU A 233 12.36 1.19 14.51
N PRO A 234 12.84 2.23 15.21
CA PRO A 234 11.99 3.35 15.59
C PRO A 234 11.58 4.14 14.35
N PHE A 235 10.37 4.71 14.38
CA PHE A 235 9.90 5.61 13.34
C PHE A 235 9.47 6.94 13.97
N THR A 236 9.90 8.03 13.34
CA THR A 236 9.51 9.39 13.71
C THR A 236 8.81 10.03 12.52
N GLU A 237 7.58 10.51 12.71
CA GLU A 237 6.85 11.27 11.68
C GLU A 237 7.66 12.50 11.24
N MET A 238 7.48 12.93 9.98
CA MET A 238 8.08 14.18 9.51
C MET A 238 7.52 15.36 10.29
N ASN A 239 8.41 16.29 10.66
CA ASN A 239 7.98 17.54 11.27
C ASN A 239 7.34 18.44 10.20
N LEU A 240 6.03 18.68 10.34
CA LEU A 240 5.25 19.46 9.38
C LEU A 240 5.59 20.95 9.37
N THR A 241 6.24 21.48 10.41
CA THR A 241 6.69 22.89 10.45
C THR A 241 8.00 23.14 9.70
N SER A 242 8.68 22.08 9.26
CA SER A 242 9.90 22.16 8.43
C SER A 242 9.65 21.93 6.93
N LEU A 243 8.38 21.94 6.51
CA LEU A 243 7.91 21.68 5.13
C LEU A 243 7.23 22.92 4.55
#